data_AF-A0A7C1TGY3-F1
#
_entry.id   AF-A0A7C1TGY3-F1
#
_cell.length_a   1.000
_cell.length_b   1.000
_cell.length_c   1.000
_cell.angle_alpha   90.00
_cell.angle_beta   90.00
_cell.angle_gamma   90.00
#
_symmetry.space_group_name_H-M   'P 1'
#
loop_
_entity.id
_entity.type
_entity.pdbx_description
1 polymer ?
#
loop_
_entity_poly.entity_id
_entity_poly.type
_entity_poly.pdbx_seq_one_letter_code
_entity_poly.pdbx_strand_id
1 'polypeptide(L)' 'MKIDLELSDSKALALAQFVKRIGFQEMRDNAQDDKEAYEIRDAITTLQNALNNAGYSPR' A
#
# COMPACT_ATOMS: atom_id res chain seq x y z
N MET A 1 -1.55 2.88 -15.87
CA MET A 1 -0.75 4.11 -15.67
C MET A 1 0.47 3.75 -14.83
N LYS A 2 1.62 4.39 -15.06
CA LYS A 2 2.83 4.18 -14.26
C LYS A 2 3.04 5.39 -13.34
N ILE A 3 3.40 5.15 -12.08
CA ILE A 3 3.79 6.16 -11.11
C ILE A 3 5.19 5.79 -10.63
N ASP A 4 6.14 6.72 -10.72
CA ASP A 4 7.51 6.56 -10.20
C ASP A 4 7.59 7.19 -8.80
N LEU A 5 8.22 6.49 -7.85
CA LEU A 5 8.31 6.90 -6.44
C LEU A 5 9.74 6.68 -5.92
N GLU A 6 10.35 7.74 -5.38
CA GLU A 6 11.67 7.68 -4.74
C GLU A 6 11.53 7.76 -3.22
N LEU A 7 12.06 6.76 -2.51
CA LEU A 7 12.04 6.67 -1.05
C LEU A 7 13.45 6.36 -0.53
N SER A 8 13.81 6.93 0.62
CA SER A 8 14.91 6.40 1.41
C SER A 8 14.54 5.04 2.01
N ASP A 9 15.53 4.20 2.33
CA ASP A 9 15.30 2.86 2.88
C ASP A 9 14.41 2.86 4.13
N SER A 10 14.60 3.85 5.02
CA SER A 10 13.78 4.03 6.21
C SER A 10 12.30 4.30 5.90
N LYS A 11 12.02 5.10 4.86
CA LYS A 11 10.66 5.41 4.42
C LYS A 11 10.02 4.21 3.72
N ALA A 12 10.79 3.50 2.88
CA ALA A 12 10.32 2.28 2.22
C ALA A 12 9.96 1.19 3.24
N LEU A 13 10.81 0.98 4.25
CA LEU A 13 10.53 0.04 5.33
C LEU A 13 9.29 0.43 6.16
N ALA A 14 9.18 1.72 6.53
CA ALA A 14 8.02 2.22 7.28
C ALA A 14 6.72 2.04 6.48
N LEU A 15 6.74 2.36 5.18
CA LEU A 15 5.60 2.17 4.29
C LEU A 15 5.23 0.70 4.17
N ALA A 16 6.20 -0.20 3.96
CA ALA A 16 5.97 -1.65 3.88
C ALA A 16 5.27 -2.21 5.12
N GLN A 17 5.69 -1.75 6.30
CA GLN A 17 5.06 -2.12 7.57
C GLN A 17 3.63 -1.56 7.69
N PHE A 18 3.41 -0.32 7.28
CA PHE A 18 2.08 0.30 7.30
C PHE A 18 1.11 -0.43 6.37
N VAL A 19 1.49 -0.65 5.10
CA VAL A 19 0.60 -1.29 4.12
C VAL A 19 0.30 -2.75 4.44
N LYS A 20 1.12 -3.43 5.24
CA LYS A 20 0.79 -4.77 5.78
C LYS A 20 -0.29 -4.72 6.86
N ARG A 21 -0.35 -3.65 7.65
CA ARG A 21 -1.19 -3.55 8.85
C ARG A 21 -2.55 -2.93 8.59
N ILE A 22 -2.64 -2.05 7.60
CA ILE A 22 -3.89 -1.40 7.25
C ILE A 22 -4.95 -2.43 6.84
N GLY A 23 -6.13 -2.36 7.45
CA GLY A 23 -7.26 -3.22 7.16
C GLY A 23 -8.21 -2.62 6.13
N PHE A 24 -9.19 -3.42 5.72
CA PHE A 24 -10.22 -2.96 4.78
C PHE A 24 -11.13 -1.87 5.39
N GLN A 25 -11.34 -1.88 6.71
CA GLN A 25 -12.18 -0.88 7.37
C GLN A 25 -11.59 0.52 7.23
N GLU A 26 -10.28 0.70 7.46
CA GLU A 26 -9.63 1.99 7.29
C GLU A 26 -9.66 2.47 5.83
N MET A 27 -9.56 1.55 4.87
CA MET A 27 -9.72 1.88 3.45
C MET A 27 -11.16 2.35 3.16
N ARG A 28 -12.14 1.65 3.72
CA ARG A 28 -13.56 1.95 3.52
C ARG A 28 -14.02 3.25 4.17
N ASP A 29 -13.46 3.58 5.33
CA ASP A 29 -13.79 4.81 6.06
C ASP A 29 -13.30 6.07 5.34
N ASN A 30 -12.27 5.93 4.50
CA ASN A 30 -11.70 7.03 3.70
C ASN A 30 -12.19 7.05 2.25
N ALA A 31 -12.98 6.05 1.83
CA ALA A 31 -13.55 5.96 0.50
C ALA A 31 -14.93 6.61 0.42
N GLN A 32 -15.25 7.23 -0.72
CA GLN A 32 -16.56 7.77 -1.04
C GLN A 32 -17.63 6.67 -1.09
N ASP A 33 -17.28 5.49 -1.60
CA ASP A 33 -18.17 4.34 -1.70
C ASP A 33 -17.41 3.00 -1.60
N ASP A 34 -18.17 1.90 -1.63
CA ASP A 34 -17.61 0.55 -1.56
C ASP A 34 -16.70 0.23 -2.75
N LYS A 35 -17.02 0.78 -3.94
CA LYS A 35 -16.26 0.53 -5.15
C LYS A 35 -14.86 1.13 -5.02
N GLU A 36 -14.77 2.39 -4.61
CA GLU A 36 -13.49 3.05 -4.36
C GLU A 36 -12.69 2.32 -3.26
N ALA A 37 -13.35 1.82 -2.22
CA ALA A 37 -12.67 1.04 -1.16
C ALA A 37 -11.99 -0.23 -1.72
N TYR A 38 -12.63 -0.93 -2.66
CA TYR A 38 -12.01 -2.07 -3.34
C TYR A 38 -10.88 -1.65 -4.29
N GLU A 39 -11.03 -0.54 -5.01
CA GLU A 39 -9.96 0.01 -5.86
C GLU A 39 -8.72 0.39 -5.03
N ILE A 40 -8.91 1.00 -3.86
CA ILE A 40 -7.84 1.29 -2.89
C ILE A 40 -7.16 0.01 -2.42
N ARG A 41 -7.93 -1.03 -2.08
CA ARG A 41 -7.39 -2.33 -1.63
C ARG A 41 -6.51 -2.96 -2.69
N ASP A 42 -6.94 -2.94 -3.94
CA ASP A 42 -6.20 -3.53 -5.06
C ASP A 42 -4.93 -2.70 -5.37
N ALA A 43 -5.00 -1.38 -5.24
CA ALA A 43 -3.83 -0.50 -5.33
C ALA A 43 -2.81 -0.76 -4.21
N ILE A 44 -3.28 -0.95 -2.97
CA ILE A 44 -2.42 -1.31 -1.83
C ILE A 44 -1.76 -2.67 -2.04
N THR A 45 -2.48 -3.65 -2.59
CA THR A 45 -1.90 -4.96 -2.94
C THR A 45 -0.78 -4.82 -3.98
N THR A 46 -0.98 -3.97 -4.98
CA THR A 46 0.04 -3.66 -5.99
C THR A 46 1.27 -2.99 -5.35
N LEU A 47 1.06 -2.04 -4.43
CA LEU A 47 2.13 -1.36 -3.69
C LEU A 47 2.91 -2.33 -2.78
N GLN A 48 2.22 -3.24 -2.08
CA GLN A 48 2.85 -4.30 -1.28
C GLN A 48 3.80 -5.16 -2.13
N ASN A 49 3.35 -5.57 -3.32
CA ASN A 49 4.17 -6.35 -4.26
C ASN A 49 5.40 -5.56 -4.74
N ALA A 50 5.23 -4.28 -5.06
CA ALA A 50 6.35 -3.42 -5.48
C ALA A 50 7.40 -3.27 -4.38
N LEU A 51 6.98 -3.04 -3.13
CA LEU A 51 7.88 -2.96 -1.97
C LEU A 51 8.59 -4.29 -1.72
N ASN A 52 7.88 -5.42 -1.81
CA ASN A 52 8.47 -6.75 -1.66
C ASN A 52 9.53 -7.03 -2.73
N ASN A 53 9.23 -6.71 -4.00
CA ASN A 53 10.17 -6.85 -5.12
C ASN A 53 11.40 -5.95 -4.97
N ALA A 54 11.25 -4.81 -4.30
CA ALA A 54 12.35 -3.91 -3.94
C ALA A 54 13.15 -4.38 -2.70
N GLY A 55 12.82 -5.53 -2.11
CA GLY A 55 13.50 -6.11 -0.94
C GLY A 55 12.94 -5.66 0.41
N TYR A 56 11.86 -4.88 0.44
CA TYR A 56 11.18 -4.43 1.65
C TYR A 56 10.03 -5.36 2.01
N SER A 57 10.35 -6.62 2.31
CA SER A 57 9.36 -7.60 2.77
C SER A 57 8.90 -7.28 4.19
N PRO A 58 7.60 -7.15 4.45
CA PRO A 58 7.11 -6.92 5.80
C PRO A 58 7.35 -8.15 6.70
N ARG A 59 8.19 -8.00 7.73
CA ARG A 59 8.41 -9.00 8.79
C ARG A 59 7.11 -9.37 9.49
#